data_AF-A0A257X9P4-F1
#
_entry.id   AF-A0A257X9P4-F1
#
_cell.length_a   1.000
_cell.length_b   1.000
_cell.length_c   1.000
_cell.angle_alpha   90.00
_cell.angle_beta   90.00
_cell.angle_gamma   90.00
#
_symmetry.space_group_name_H-M   'P 1'
#
loop_
_entity.id
_entity.type
_entity.pdbx_description
1 polymer ?
#
loop_
_entity_poly.entity_id
_entity_poly.type
_entity_poly.pdbx_seq_one_letter_code
_entity_poly.pdbx_strand_id
1 'polypeptide(L)' 'MLIHERYLRREVVLATLLVLASFLGLFGFFDLINELDNLGRGNYGLEHAVMYTVLTMPGRVYETLPIAVLIG' A
#
# COMPACT_ATOMS: atom_id res chain seq x y z
N MET A 1 -17.21 29.56 -2.07
CA MET A 1 -17.15 28.09 -2.27
C MET A 1 -17.83 27.44 -1.08
N LEU A 2 -18.83 26.59 -1.34
CA LEU A 2 -19.79 26.09 -0.36
C LEU A 2 -19.07 25.16 0.65
N ILE A 3 -19.25 25.42 1.95
CA ILE A 3 -18.62 24.66 3.05
C ILE A 3 -18.91 23.14 2.94
N HIS A 4 -20.08 22.78 2.41
CA HIS A 4 -20.51 21.40 2.18
C HIS A 4 -19.59 20.63 1.24
N GLU A 5 -19.09 21.25 0.17
CA GLU A 5 -18.16 20.60 -0.77
C GLU A 5 -16.81 20.31 -0.12
N ARG A 6 -16.35 21.18 0.78
CA ARG A 6 -15.09 20.98 1.50
C ARG A 6 -15.20 19.84 2.51
N TYR A 7 -16.36 19.69 3.14
CA TYR A 7 -16.63 18.59 4.06
C TYR A 7 -16.70 17.26 3.30
N LEU A 8 -17.47 17.21 2.21
CA LEU A 8 -17.62 16.01 1.39
C LEU A 8 -16.28 15.55 0.80
N ARG A 9 -15.47 16.46 0.24
CA ARG A 9 -14.13 16.11 -0.26
C ARG A 9 -13.21 15.60 0.82
N ARG A 10 -13.24 16.21 2.02
CA ARG A 10 -12.39 15.77 3.13
C ARG A 10 -12.74 14.35 3.55
N GLU A 11 -14.02 14.04 3.61
CA GLU A 11 -14.49 12.73 4.05
C GLU A 11 -14.17 11.62 3.04
N VAL A 12 -14.39 11.89 1.75
CA VAL A 12 -14.01 10.96 0.66
C VAL A 12 -12.49 10.76 0.64
N VAL A 13 -11.70 11.82 0.79
CA VAL A 13 -10.23 11.71 0.83
C VAL A 13 -9.77 10.91 2.05
N LEU A 14 -10.37 11.11 3.22
CA LEU A 14 -10.04 10.34 4.42
C LEU A 14 -10.42 8.86 4.27
N ALA A 15 -11.61 8.57 3.73
CA ALA A 15 -12.05 7.20 3.45
C ALA A 15 -11.11 6.51 2.45
N THR A 16 -10.81 7.17 1.32
CA THR A 16 -9.86 6.68 0.31
C THR A 16 -8.48 6.43 0.93
N LEU A 17 -7.97 7.34 1.77
CA LEU A 17 -6.66 7.17 2.44
C LEU A 17 -6.64 6.00 3.42
N LEU A 18 -7.72 5.77 4.17
CA LEU A 18 -7.84 4.62 5.06
C LEU A 18 -7.84 3.30 4.30
N VAL A 19 -8.55 3.25 3.17
CA VAL A 19 -8.58 2.07 2.30
C VAL A 19 -7.21 1.85 1.65
N LEU A 20 -6.56 2.91 1.15
CA LEU A 20 -5.19 2.86 0.64
C LEU A 20 -4.22 2.31 1.69
N ALA A 21 -4.24 2.85 2.91
CA ALA A 21 -3.37 2.39 3.99
C ALA A 21 -3.59 0.91 4.32
N SER A 22 -4.85 0.46 4.32
CA SER A 22 -5.19 -0.94 4.58
C SER A 22 -4.65 -1.87 3.49
N PHE A 23 -4.81 -1.51 2.22
CA PHE A 23 -4.25 -2.28 1.11
C PHE A 23 -2.73 -2.28 1.10
N LEU A 24 -2.09 -1.13 1.34
CA LEU A 24 -0.63 -1.06 1.42
C LEU A 24 -0.07 -1.91 2.55
N GLY A 25 -0.73 -1.92 3.72
CA GLY A 25 -0.37 -2.80 4.83
C GLY A 25 -0.51 -4.28 4.46
N LEU A 26 -1.63 -4.66 3.83
CA LEU A 26 -1.88 -6.04 3.42
C LEU A 26 -0.90 -6.52 2.33
N PHE A 27 -0.69 -5.72 1.28
CA PHE A 27 0.24 -6.04 0.20
C PHE A 27 1.69 -6.05 0.68
N GLY A 28 2.10 -5.08 1.51
CA GLY A 28 3.43 -5.07 2.11
C GLY A 28 3.68 -6.29 3.01
N PHE A 29 2.64 -6.74 3.73
CA PHE A 29 2.71 -7.96 4.53
C PHE A 29 2.80 -9.23 3.67
N PHE A 30 2.03 -9.32 2.58
CA PHE A 30 2.15 -10.42 1.63
C PHE A 30 3.52 -10.47 0.96
N ASP A 31 4.07 -9.33 0.56
CA ASP A 31 5.41 -9.24 -0.04
C ASP A 31 6.48 -9.68 0.95
N LEU A 32 6.37 -9.28 2.22
CA LEU A 32 7.27 -9.73 3.28
C LEU A 32 7.20 -11.25 3.46
N ILE A 33 6.00 -11.85 3.48
CA ILE A 33 5.84 -13.31 3.57
C ILE A 33 6.43 -14.03 2.36
N ASN A 34 6.19 -13.51 1.15
CA ASN A 34 6.69 -14.12 -0.08
C ASN A 34 8.23 -14.09 -0.15
N GLU A 35 8.83 -13.01 0.33
CA GLU A 35 10.29 -12.87 0.40
C GLU A 35 10.91 -13.75 1.52
N LEU A 36 10.17 -13.99 2.61
CA LEU A 36 10.52 -14.97 3.64
C LEU A 36 10.42 -16.42 3.15
N ASP A 37 9.53 -16.73 2.22
CA ASP A 37 9.43 -18.06 1.60
C ASP A 37 10.59 -18.28 0.61
N ASN A 38 11.10 -17.21 0.00
CA ASN A 38 12.32 -17.22 -0.81
C ASN A 38 13.63 -17.30 0.02
N LEU A 39 13.54 -17.28 1.35
CA LEU A 39 14.68 -17.39 2.28
C LEU A 39 15.18 -18.85 2.35
N GLY A 40 15.80 -19.30 1.26
CA GLY A 40 16.34 -20.66 1.11
C GLY A 40 17.43 -20.84 0.05
N ARG A 41 17.83 -19.78 -0.67
CA ARG A 41 18.86 -19.82 -1.73
C ARG A 41 19.98 -18.80 -1.48
N GLY A 42 20.69 -18.97 -0.35
CA GLY A 42 22.00 -18.35 -0.11
C GLY A 42 21.96 -16.89 0.33
N ASN A 43 22.60 -16.60 1.48
CA ASN A 43 23.04 -15.29 2.01
C ASN A 43 22.18 -14.01 1.78
N TYR A 44 20.88 -14.15 1.48
CA TYR A 44 19.92 -13.05 1.32
C TYR A 44 19.32 -12.72 2.69
N GLY A 45 19.84 -11.66 3.31
CA GLY A 45 19.34 -11.18 4.59
C GLY A 45 18.02 -10.44 4.45
N LEU A 46 17.21 -10.49 5.51
CA LEU A 46 15.96 -9.73 5.73
C LEU A 46 16.05 -8.25 5.30
N GLU A 47 17.24 -7.66 5.32
CA GLU A 47 17.53 -6.30 4.88
C GLU A 47 17.30 -6.08 3.37
N HIS A 48 17.67 -7.04 2.52
CA HIS A 48 17.43 -6.97 1.07
C HIS A 48 15.95 -7.14 0.75
N ALA A 49 15.26 -8.00 1.51
CA ALA A 49 13.82 -8.20 1.41
C ALA A 49 13.05 -6.90 1.70
N VAL A 50 13.37 -6.25 2.82
CA VAL A 50 12.76 -4.96 3.20
C VAL A 50 13.08 -3.87 2.17
N MET A 51 14.33 -3.80 1.69
CA MET A 51 14.71 -2.85 0.65
C MET A 51 13.93 -3.08 -0.66
N TYR A 52 13.78 -4.34 -1.08
CA TYR A 52 13.03 -4.72 -2.29
C TYR A 52 11.53 -4.44 -2.14
N THR A 53 10.93 -4.76 -1.00
CA THR A 53 9.53 -4.43 -0.69
C THR A 53 9.32 -2.91 -0.73
N VAL A 54 10.18 -2.12 -0.09
CA VAL A 54 10.10 -0.64 -0.09
C VAL A 54 10.27 -0.07 -1.50
N LEU A 55 11.16 -0.62 -2.32
CA LEU A 55 11.35 -0.22 -3.73
C LEU A 55 10.15 -0.61 -4.62
N THR A 56 9.42 -1.68 -4.27
CA THR A 56 8.26 -2.17 -5.04
C THR A 56 6.94 -1.51 -4.58
N MET A 57 6.88 -1.00 -3.35
CA MET A 57 5.73 -0.25 -2.82
C MET A 57 5.24 0.88 -3.74
N PRO A 58 6.07 1.79 -4.30
CA PRO A 58 5.58 2.85 -5.16
C PRO A 58 4.90 2.34 -6.43
N GLY A 59 5.33 1.21 -6.99
CA GLY A 59 4.63 0.57 -8.12
C GLY A 59 3.25 0.04 -7.71
N ARG A 60 3.17 -0.64 -6.55
CA ARG A 60 1.90 -1.15 -6.02
C ARG A 60 0.92 -0.05 -5.62
N VAL A 61 1.40 1.09 -5.13
CA VAL A 61 0.56 2.27 -4.86
C VAL A 61 -0.18 2.66 -6.14
N TYR A 62 0.51 2.75 -7.28
CA TYR A 62 -0.11 3.12 -8.56
C TYR A 62 -1.15 2.11 -9.05
N GLU A 63 -0.91 0.81 -8.87
CA GLU A 63 -1.86 -0.24 -9.26
C GLU A 63 -3.09 -0.31 -8.36
N THR A 64 -2.94 0.00 -7.07
CA THR A 64 -4.00 -0.11 -6.06
C THR A 64 -4.80 1.18 -5.87
N LEU A 65 -4.29 2.32 -6.35
CA LEU A 65 -4.95 3.62 -6.29
C LEU A 65 -6.35 3.63 -6.92
N PRO A 66 -6.58 3.07 -8.13
CA PRO A 66 -7.90 3.07 -8.75
C PRO A 66 -8.94 2.28 -7.94
N ILE A 67 -8.51 1.15 -7.34
CA ILE A 67 -9.38 0.29 -6.52
C ILE A 67 -9.69 1.00 -5.20
N ALA A 68 -8.71 1.65 -4.58
CA ALA A 68 -8.91 2.36 -3.32
C ALA A 68 -9.81 3.60 -3.49
N VAL A 69 -9.68 4.33 -4.60
CA VAL A 69 -10.55 5.48 -4.95
C VAL A 69 -11.98 5.04 -5.29
N LEU A 70 -12.17 3.82 -5.79
CA LEU A 70 -13.51 3.28 -6.07
C LEU A 70 -14.24 2.85 -4.78
N ILE A 71 -13.50 2.35 -3.79
CA ILE A 71 -14.04 1.82 -2.54
C ILE A 71 -14.26 2.92 -1.48
N GLY A 72 -13.34 3.88 -1.40
CA GLY A 72 -13.41 5.02 -0.46
C GLY A 72 -14.31 6.15 -0.94
#